data_AF-A0A7R9MA10-F1
#
_entry.id   AF-A0A7R9MA10-F1
#
_cell.length_a   1.000
_cell.length_b   1.000
_cell.length_c   1.000
_cell.angle_alpha   90.00
_cell.angle_beta   90.00
_cell.angle_gamma   90.00
#
_symmetry.space_group_name_H-M   'P 1'
#
loop_
_entity.id
_entity.type
_entity.pdbx_description
1 polymer ?
#
loop_
_entity_poly.entity_id
_entity_poly.type
_entity_poly.pdbx_seq_one_letter_code
_entity_poly.pdbx_strand_id
1 'polypeptide(L)'
;MTPTPVLSQTSTGSANVVNKVVANGFWCRERPPLSLLWYSQCMDSPIVGFERLKLSSQPKEEPLLRENPSRFVVFPIEYPDIWQMYKRAEASFWTVEEVDLGRDLKDWNRLNSKEKHFISHVLAFFAASDGIVNENLAERFIREVQVTEARCFYGFQIAIENVHSEMYSLLINTYVTDRVEREFLFNAIETLPCVKKKAEWAMAWTSSASATFAERLVAFAAVEGIFFSGSFASIFWLKKRGLMPGLTFSNELISRDEGLHCDFACLLFRHIIN
;
A
#
# COMPACT_ATOMS: atom_id res chain seq x y z
N MET A 1 -36.24 7.28 36.62
CA MET A 1 -35.53 5.98 36.72
C MET A 1 -36.48 4.90 36.25
N THR A 2 -36.29 4.44 35.02
CA THR A 2 -37.02 3.36 34.36
C THR A 2 -35.98 2.62 33.50
N PRO A 3 -35.75 1.32 33.69
CA PRO A 3 -34.69 0.62 32.97
C PRO A 3 -35.15 0.22 31.57
N THR A 4 -34.36 0.60 30.57
CA THR A 4 -34.48 0.18 29.17
C THR A 4 -34.00 -1.27 29.03
N PRO A 5 -34.68 -2.15 28.26
CA PRO A 5 -34.28 -3.55 28.13
C PRO A 5 -33.04 -3.71 27.24
N VAL A 6 -32.12 -4.56 27.71
CA VAL A 6 -30.90 -5.00 27.01
C VAL A 6 -31.28 -5.95 25.89
N LEU A 7 -31.00 -5.56 24.64
CA LEU A 7 -31.04 -6.46 23.49
C LEU A 7 -29.69 -7.17 23.34
N SER A 8 -29.65 -8.43 23.73
CA SER A 8 -28.57 -9.36 23.38
C SER A 8 -28.68 -9.74 21.90
N GLN A 9 -27.71 -9.34 21.09
CA GLN A 9 -27.50 -9.95 19.77
C GLN A 9 -26.14 -10.64 19.76
N THR A 10 -26.19 -11.97 19.79
CA THR A 10 -25.13 -12.85 19.35
C THR A 10 -25.05 -12.80 17.83
N SER A 11 -24.00 -12.20 17.27
CA SER A 11 -23.65 -12.36 15.86
C SER A 11 -22.29 -13.04 15.74
N THR A 12 -22.37 -14.34 15.48
CA THR A 12 -21.28 -15.16 14.97
C THR A 12 -20.79 -14.65 13.61
N GLY A 13 -19.47 -14.57 13.44
CA GLY A 13 -18.81 -14.74 12.15
C GLY A 13 -18.52 -13.48 11.35
N SER A 14 -17.31 -12.93 11.54
CA SER A 14 -16.59 -12.26 10.46
C SER A 14 -15.10 -12.56 10.62
N ALA A 15 -14.68 -13.71 10.10
CA ALA A 15 -13.28 -14.05 9.99
C ALA A 15 -12.69 -13.21 8.85
N ASN A 16 -11.74 -12.34 9.22
CA ASN A 16 -10.97 -11.46 8.36
C ASN A 16 -10.52 -12.12 7.05
N VAL A 17 -10.70 -11.38 5.95
CA VAL A 17 -10.32 -11.72 4.57
C VAL A 17 -8.83 -12.11 4.43
N VAL A 18 -7.97 -11.63 5.34
CA VAL A 18 -6.54 -11.99 5.42
C VAL A 18 -6.33 -13.50 5.68
N ASN A 19 -7.19 -14.16 6.46
CA ASN A 19 -7.07 -15.59 6.74
C ASN A 19 -7.54 -16.48 5.57
N LYS A 20 -8.34 -15.96 4.64
CA LYS A 20 -8.79 -16.74 3.47
C LYS A 20 -7.73 -16.90 2.39
N VAL A 21 -6.78 -15.97 2.30
CA VAL A 21 -5.66 -16.07 1.35
C VAL A 21 -4.64 -17.14 1.78
N VAL A 22 -4.55 -17.43 3.09
CA VAL A 22 -3.59 -18.40 3.64
C VAL A 22 -4.17 -19.83 3.75
N ALA A 23 -5.50 -19.99 3.82
CA ALA A 23 -6.13 -21.27 4.17
C ALA A 23 -6.46 -22.21 2.98
N ASN A 24 -6.55 -21.72 1.74
CA ASN A 24 -6.83 -22.57 0.59
C ASN A 24 -5.52 -23.03 -0.07
N GLY A 25 -5.00 -24.14 0.47
CA GLY A 25 -3.78 -24.80 0.06
C GLY A 25 -3.68 -25.03 -1.45
N PHE A 26 -2.62 -24.51 -2.03
CA PHE A 26 -2.17 -24.81 -3.39
C PHE A 26 -0.74 -25.34 -3.39
N TRP A 27 -0.35 -26.17 -2.42
CA TRP A 27 0.99 -26.75 -2.40
C TRP A 27 1.01 -28.14 -1.76
N CYS A 28 0.70 -29.19 -2.54
CA CYS A 28 1.46 -30.44 -2.54
C CYS A 28 0.93 -31.41 -3.62
N ARG A 29 1.64 -31.54 -4.75
CA ARG A 29 1.98 -32.81 -5.40
C ARG A 29 2.99 -32.58 -6.52
N GLU A 30 4.00 -33.43 -6.52
CA GLU A 30 5.26 -33.41 -7.27
C GLU A 30 5.10 -33.31 -8.80
N ARG A 31 5.61 -32.23 -9.45
CA ARG A 31 6.26 -32.21 -10.79
C ARG A 31 7.07 -30.90 -10.98
N PRO A 32 8.29 -30.91 -11.54
CA PRO A 32 8.96 -29.70 -12.06
C PRO A 32 8.66 -29.52 -13.58
N PRO A 33 9.03 -28.41 -14.22
CA PRO A 33 8.34 -27.11 -14.17
C PRO A 33 7.82 -26.69 -15.56
N LEU A 34 6.57 -26.21 -15.64
CA LEU A 34 6.07 -25.48 -16.83
C LEU A 34 5.92 -23.96 -16.57
N SER A 35 6.38 -23.46 -15.41
CA SER A 35 6.12 -22.09 -14.97
C SER A 35 7.11 -21.03 -15.46
N LEU A 36 8.23 -21.40 -16.10
CA LEU A 36 9.20 -20.42 -16.62
C LEU A 36 8.87 -19.93 -18.04
N LEU A 37 8.06 -20.66 -18.81
CA LEU A 37 7.65 -20.23 -20.14
C LEU A 37 6.49 -19.22 -20.12
N TRP A 38 5.67 -19.23 -19.07
CA TRP A 38 4.53 -18.32 -18.97
C TRP A 38 4.94 -16.91 -18.54
N TYR A 39 5.96 -16.79 -17.68
CA TYR A 39 6.46 -15.49 -17.22
C TYR A 39 7.21 -14.71 -18.32
N SER A 40 7.88 -15.40 -19.26
CA SER A 40 8.56 -14.76 -20.38
C SER A 40 7.58 -14.31 -21.48
N GLN A 41 6.47 -15.02 -21.71
CA GLN A 41 5.54 -14.69 -22.80
C GLN A 41 4.65 -13.47 -22.52
N CYS A 42 4.42 -13.12 -21.24
CA CYS A 42 3.65 -11.92 -20.88
C CYS A 42 4.45 -10.61 -20.91
N MET A 43 5.79 -10.66 -20.85
CA MET A 43 6.62 -9.45 -20.81
C MET A 43 7.09 -8.97 -22.20
N ASP A 44 7.03 -9.82 -23.22
CA ASP A 44 7.51 -9.52 -24.58
C ASP A 44 6.39 -9.42 -25.63
N SER A 45 5.12 -9.51 -25.23
CA SER A 45 4.00 -9.29 -26.16
C SER A 45 3.73 -7.79 -26.28
N PRO A 46 3.77 -7.20 -27.50
CA PRO A 46 3.24 -5.85 -27.68
C PRO A 46 1.78 -5.88 -27.25
N ILE A 47 1.34 -4.86 -26.50
CA ILE A 47 -0.05 -4.70 -26.08
C ILE A 47 -0.87 -4.48 -27.35
N VAL A 48 -1.32 -5.57 -27.99
CA VAL A 48 -2.17 -5.51 -29.18
C VAL A 48 -3.61 -5.47 -28.70
N GLY A 49 -4.21 -4.29 -28.79
CA GLY A 49 -5.66 -4.12 -28.91
C GLY A 49 -6.50 -4.40 -27.66
N PHE A 50 -6.27 -3.64 -26.58
CA PHE A 50 -7.43 -3.21 -25.80
C PHE A 50 -7.98 -1.96 -26.48
N GLU A 51 -9.14 -2.09 -27.12
CA GLU A 51 -9.94 -0.94 -27.50
C GLU A 51 -10.14 -0.14 -26.21
N ARG A 52 -9.57 1.08 -26.15
CA ARG A 52 -9.69 1.95 -24.98
C ARG A 52 -11.18 2.24 -24.81
N LEU A 53 -11.84 1.52 -23.90
CA LEU A 53 -13.16 1.87 -23.39
C LEU A 53 -13.03 3.34 -23.01
N LYS A 54 -13.67 4.20 -23.80
CA LYS A 54 -13.73 5.62 -23.51
C LYS A 54 -14.57 5.72 -22.24
N LEU A 55 -13.95 5.68 -21.07
CA LEU A 55 -14.53 6.28 -19.87
C LEU A 55 -14.73 7.75 -20.23
N SER A 56 -15.96 8.08 -20.65
CA SER A 56 -16.30 9.38 -21.23
C SER A 56 -16.76 10.36 -20.18
N SER A 57 -16.38 10.18 -18.92
CA SER A 57 -16.75 11.09 -17.86
C SER A 57 -15.94 12.38 -17.99
N GLN A 58 -16.59 13.44 -18.49
CA GLN A 58 -16.01 14.78 -18.42
C GLN A 58 -15.78 15.11 -16.93
N PRO A 59 -14.59 15.62 -16.52
CA PRO A 59 -14.30 15.93 -15.12
C PRO A 59 -15.33 16.84 -14.43
N LYS A 60 -16.10 17.59 -15.22
CA LYS A 60 -17.16 18.50 -14.75
C LYS A 60 -18.43 17.78 -14.28
N GLU A 61 -18.64 16.53 -14.70
CA GLU A 61 -19.83 15.75 -14.34
C GLU A 61 -19.53 14.80 -13.16
N GLU A 62 -18.27 14.43 -12.97
CA GLU A 62 -17.83 13.57 -11.87
C GLU A 62 -17.99 14.23 -10.50
N PRO A 63 -18.83 13.69 -9.59
CA PRO A 63 -19.05 14.29 -8.27
C PRO A 63 -17.79 14.42 -7.43
N LEU A 64 -16.84 13.49 -7.60
CA LEU A 64 -15.55 13.50 -6.91
C LEU A 64 -14.63 14.64 -7.38
N LEU A 65 -14.77 15.09 -8.64
CA LEU A 65 -13.79 15.96 -9.32
C LEU A 65 -14.33 17.35 -9.67
N ARG A 66 -15.67 17.50 -9.75
CA ARG A 66 -16.32 18.78 -10.03
C ARG A 66 -16.09 19.78 -8.90
N GLU A 67 -16.04 21.07 -9.24
CA GLU A 67 -15.84 22.14 -8.25
C GLU A 67 -16.87 22.05 -7.11
N ASN A 68 -16.36 22.10 -5.88
CA ASN A 68 -17.16 22.11 -4.67
C ASN A 68 -16.90 23.41 -3.89
N PRO A 69 -17.84 24.38 -3.90
CA PRO A 69 -17.66 25.64 -3.17
C PRO A 69 -17.65 25.45 -1.64
N SER A 70 -18.25 24.37 -1.14
CA SER A 70 -18.28 24.03 0.28
C SER A 70 -17.07 23.23 0.75
N ARG A 71 -16.08 22.96 -0.13
CA ARG A 71 -14.97 22.04 0.14
C ARG A 71 -14.11 22.39 1.37
N PHE A 72 -14.18 23.63 1.85
CA PHE A 72 -13.38 24.12 2.97
C PHE A 72 -14.03 23.89 4.34
N VAL A 73 -15.26 23.40 4.39
CA VAL A 73 -15.98 23.09 5.64
C VAL A 73 -16.32 21.60 5.65
N VAL A 74 -16.07 20.92 6.77
CA VAL A 74 -16.28 19.47 6.89
C VAL A 74 -17.75 19.11 7.07
N PHE A 75 -18.55 19.97 7.73
CA PHE A 75 -19.96 19.68 8.01
C PHE A 75 -20.90 20.48 7.10
N PRO A 76 -22.07 19.91 6.73
CA PRO A 76 -22.52 18.54 7.01
C PRO A 76 -21.77 17.48 6.18
N ILE A 77 -21.64 16.26 6.70
CA ILE A 77 -21.03 15.13 5.98
C ILE A 77 -21.96 14.72 4.82
N GLU A 78 -21.42 14.70 3.60
CA GLU A 78 -22.12 14.31 2.36
C GLU A 78 -21.86 12.84 1.99
N TYR A 79 -20.67 12.32 2.29
CA TYR A 79 -20.25 10.95 1.98
C TYR A 79 -19.88 10.18 3.27
N PRO A 80 -20.87 9.60 3.98
CA PRO A 80 -20.63 8.92 5.26
C PRO A 80 -19.71 7.69 5.17
N ASP A 81 -19.70 7.00 4.03
CA ASP A 81 -18.84 5.85 3.76
C ASP A 81 -17.36 6.26 3.58
N ILE A 82 -17.10 7.33 2.83
CA ILE A 82 -15.77 7.95 2.70
C ILE A 82 -15.30 8.49 4.06
N TRP A 83 -16.18 9.17 4.79
CA TRP A 83 -15.87 9.67 6.13
C TRP A 83 -15.53 8.54 7.11
N GLN A 84 -16.25 7.41 7.03
CA GLN A 84 -15.97 6.26 7.87
C GLN A 84 -14.59 5.65 7.57
N MET A 85 -14.16 5.61 6.32
CA MET A 85 -12.78 5.22 5.96
C MET A 85 -11.75 6.14 6.61
N TYR A 86 -11.96 7.46 6.54
CA TYR A 86 -11.08 8.42 7.20
C TYR A 86 -11.01 8.18 8.71
N LYS A 87 -12.15 7.97 9.37
CA LYS A 87 -12.18 7.68 10.82
C LYS A 87 -11.51 6.36 11.19
N ARG A 88 -11.53 5.35 10.31
CA ARG A 88 -10.76 4.11 10.52
C ARG A 88 -9.26 4.35 10.39
N ALA A 89 -8.83 5.16 9.43
CA ALA A 89 -7.44 5.55 9.27
C ALA A 89 -6.96 6.34 10.48
N GLU A 90 -7.71 7.37 10.89
CA GLU A 90 -7.41 8.21 12.06
C GLU A 90 -7.27 7.38 13.34
N ALA A 91 -8.17 6.42 13.56
CA ALA A 91 -8.12 5.53 14.73
C ALA A 91 -6.95 4.53 14.71
N SER A 92 -6.23 4.42 13.60
CA SER A 92 -5.12 3.50 13.38
C SER A 92 -3.75 4.17 13.50
N PHE A 93 -3.70 5.46 13.83
CA PHE A 93 -2.45 6.22 13.97
C PHE A 93 -1.43 5.51 14.86
N TRP A 94 -0.16 5.59 14.46
CA TRP A 94 1.00 5.08 15.19
C TRP A 94 2.24 5.90 14.82
N THR A 95 3.28 5.86 15.64
CA THR A 95 4.59 6.47 15.35
C THR A 95 5.72 5.46 15.37
N VAL A 96 6.85 5.79 14.73
CA VAL A 96 8.02 4.90 14.63
C VAL A 96 8.61 4.52 15.99
N GLU A 97 8.47 5.40 17.00
CA GLU A 97 8.95 5.18 18.37
C GLU A 97 8.22 4.06 19.10
N GLU A 98 7.02 3.69 18.63
CA GLU A 98 6.26 2.57 19.20
C GLU A 98 6.86 1.20 18.83
N VAL A 99 7.78 1.15 17.86
CA VAL A 99 8.39 -0.08 17.34
C VAL A 99 9.73 -0.35 18.04
N ASP A 100 9.77 -1.35 18.93
CA ASP A 100 11.01 -1.79 19.59
C ASP A 100 11.90 -2.63 18.67
N LEU A 101 13.05 -2.08 18.28
CA LEU A 101 14.08 -2.75 17.48
C LEU A 101 15.20 -3.40 18.30
N GLY A 102 15.13 -3.36 19.64
CA GLY A 102 16.22 -3.77 20.53
C GLY A 102 16.64 -5.24 20.38
N ARG A 103 15.73 -6.11 19.96
CA ARG A 103 16.02 -7.54 19.72
C ARG A 103 16.40 -7.86 18.27
N ASP A 104 16.07 -6.98 17.33
CA ASP A 104 16.19 -7.26 15.89
C ASP A 104 17.63 -7.38 15.45
N LEU A 105 18.55 -6.56 15.97
CA LEU A 105 19.96 -6.65 15.59
C LEU A 105 20.58 -8.01 15.95
N LYS A 106 20.13 -8.63 17.05
CA LYS A 106 20.57 -9.98 17.44
C LYS A 106 20.08 -11.02 16.44
N ASP A 107 18.81 -10.95 16.04
CA ASP A 107 18.23 -11.88 15.07
C ASP A 107 18.81 -11.64 13.67
N TRP A 108 19.01 -10.39 13.27
CA TRP A 108 19.67 -10.01 12.03
C TRP A 108 21.02 -10.70 11.91
N ASN A 109 21.84 -10.66 12.97
CA ASN A 109 23.14 -11.32 12.97
C ASN A 109 23.07 -12.85 12.88
N ARG A 110 21.95 -13.48 13.23
CA ARG A 110 21.72 -14.93 13.11
C ARG A 110 21.24 -15.34 11.71
N LEU A 111 20.72 -14.40 10.92
CA LEU A 111 20.29 -14.65 9.56
C LEU A 111 21.48 -15.02 8.66
N ASN A 112 21.25 -15.93 7.73
CA ASN A 112 22.25 -16.24 6.72
C ASN A 112 22.35 -15.13 5.66
N SER A 113 23.41 -15.16 4.84
CA SER A 113 23.67 -14.11 3.85
C SER A 113 22.54 -13.94 2.83
N LYS A 114 21.85 -15.02 2.44
CA LYS A 114 20.73 -14.95 1.50
C LYS A 114 19.50 -14.30 2.11
N GLU A 115 19.22 -14.59 3.39
CA GLU A 115 18.13 -13.95 4.14
C GLU A 115 18.38 -12.46 4.33
N LYS A 116 19.61 -12.08 4.74
CA LYS A 116 20.01 -10.66 4.87
C LYS A 116 19.87 -9.93 3.53
N HIS A 117 20.39 -10.52 2.46
CA HIS A 117 20.31 -9.95 1.11
C HIS A 117 18.85 -9.76 0.67
N PHE A 118 18.00 -10.78 0.88
CA PHE A 118 16.59 -10.70 0.54
C PHE A 118 15.88 -9.57 1.31
N ILE A 119 16.05 -9.51 2.63
CA ILE A 119 15.38 -8.50 3.47
C ILE A 119 15.91 -7.10 3.15
N SER A 120 17.23 -6.93 2.97
CA SER A 120 17.80 -5.62 2.65
C SER A 120 17.27 -5.06 1.34
N HIS A 121 17.10 -5.91 0.31
CA HIS A 121 16.55 -5.49 -0.97
C HIS A 121 15.04 -5.21 -0.91
N VAL A 122 14.30 -5.95 -0.08
CA VAL A 122 12.89 -5.65 0.19
C VAL A 122 12.74 -4.30 0.88
N LEU A 123 13.55 -4.02 1.90
CA LEU A 123 13.54 -2.72 2.60
C LEU A 123 13.94 -1.57 1.67
N ALA A 124 14.92 -1.79 0.80
CA ALA A 124 15.35 -0.80 -0.18
C ALA A 124 14.25 -0.47 -1.21
N PHE A 125 13.48 -1.48 -1.63
CA PHE A 125 12.28 -1.26 -2.45
C PHE A 125 11.24 -0.40 -1.72
N PHE A 126 10.94 -0.70 -0.46
CA PHE A 126 9.96 0.03 0.33
C PHE A 126 10.37 1.50 0.56
N ALA A 127 11.60 1.73 1.03
CA ALA A 127 12.11 3.07 1.31
C ALA A 127 12.04 4.01 0.10
N ALA A 128 12.19 3.48 -1.12
CA ALA A 128 12.03 4.23 -2.35
C ALA A 128 10.56 4.42 -2.79
N SER A 129 9.70 3.43 -2.52
CA SER A 129 8.35 3.39 -3.09
C SER A 129 7.38 4.35 -2.40
N ASP A 130 7.44 4.48 -1.07
CA ASP A 130 6.51 5.34 -0.33
C ASP A 130 6.72 6.82 -0.68
N GLY A 131 7.96 7.21 -1.02
CA GLY A 131 8.25 8.54 -1.56
C GLY A 131 7.51 8.83 -2.88
N ILE A 132 7.46 7.85 -3.79
CA ILE A 132 6.76 7.96 -5.08
C ILE A 132 5.24 8.01 -4.88
N VAL A 133 4.72 7.20 -3.95
CA VAL A 133 3.30 7.19 -3.55
C VAL A 133 2.90 8.57 -3.02
N ASN A 134 3.70 9.13 -2.12
CA ASN A 134 3.45 10.43 -1.51
C ASN A 134 3.46 11.58 -2.54
N GLU A 135 4.41 11.57 -3.48
CA GLU A 135 4.46 12.53 -4.59
C GLU A 135 3.15 12.50 -5.41
N ASN A 136 2.66 11.31 -5.76
CA ASN A 136 1.39 11.18 -6.48
C ASN A 136 0.18 11.68 -5.66
N LEU A 137 0.12 11.34 -4.37
CA LEU A 137 -0.95 11.78 -3.48
C LEU A 137 -1.01 13.31 -3.38
N ALA A 138 0.14 13.94 -3.15
CA ALA A 138 0.26 15.38 -2.94
C ALA A 138 0.09 16.19 -4.24
N GLU A 139 0.68 15.74 -5.34
CA GLU A 139 0.68 16.50 -6.59
C GLU A 139 -0.57 16.29 -7.45
N ARG A 140 -1.25 15.14 -7.30
CA ARG A 140 -2.37 14.73 -8.14
C ARG A 140 -3.65 14.54 -7.34
N PHE A 141 -3.77 13.46 -6.59
CA PHE A 141 -5.08 13.05 -6.06
C PHE A 141 -5.70 14.06 -5.11
N ILE A 142 -4.94 14.60 -4.14
CA ILE A 142 -5.47 15.61 -3.23
C ILE A 142 -5.81 16.93 -3.93
N ARG A 143 -5.25 17.20 -5.12
CA ARG A 143 -5.56 18.41 -5.90
C ARG A 143 -6.79 18.22 -6.78
N GLU A 144 -6.95 17.04 -7.35
CA GLU A 144 -8.06 16.70 -8.25
C GLU A 144 -9.37 16.47 -7.49
N VAL A 145 -9.32 15.75 -6.36
CA VAL A 145 -10.51 15.44 -5.57
C VAL A 145 -11.03 16.66 -4.81
N GLN A 146 -12.31 16.97 -5.03
CA GLN A 146 -13.02 18.13 -4.47
C GLN A 146 -13.91 17.78 -3.27
N VAL A 147 -14.16 16.50 -3.03
CA VAL A 147 -14.94 16.01 -1.88
C VAL A 147 -14.12 16.11 -0.59
N THR A 148 -14.65 16.79 0.42
CA THR A 148 -13.91 17.13 1.64
C THR A 148 -13.50 15.91 2.45
N GLU A 149 -14.39 14.92 2.58
CA GLU A 149 -14.14 13.69 3.32
C GLU A 149 -13.00 12.87 2.71
N ALA A 150 -12.92 12.85 1.38
CA ALA A 150 -11.84 12.17 0.67
C ALA A 150 -10.51 12.91 0.82
N ARG A 151 -10.54 14.25 0.85
CA ARG A 151 -9.35 15.07 1.16
C ARG A 151 -8.87 14.86 2.59
N CYS A 152 -9.78 14.65 3.56
CA CYS A 152 -9.42 14.28 4.92
C CYS A 152 -8.71 12.92 4.97
N PHE A 153 -9.23 11.91 4.23
CA PHE A 153 -8.54 10.62 4.10
C PHE A 153 -7.14 10.79 3.50
N TYR A 154 -7.02 11.45 2.34
CA TYR A 154 -5.73 11.65 1.68
C TYR A 154 -4.73 12.46 2.51
N GLY A 155 -5.20 13.47 3.26
CA GLY A 155 -4.32 14.21 4.18
C GLY A 155 -3.75 13.31 5.27
N PHE A 156 -4.54 12.37 5.78
CA PHE A 156 -4.08 11.40 6.77
C PHE A 156 -3.18 10.32 6.14
N GLN A 157 -3.51 9.85 4.94
CA GLN A 157 -2.69 8.92 4.16
C GLN A 157 -1.29 9.51 3.91
N ILE A 158 -1.20 10.76 3.44
CA ILE A 158 0.08 11.45 3.25
C ILE A 158 0.90 11.50 4.56
N ALA A 159 0.23 11.71 5.69
CA ALA A 159 0.91 11.73 6.99
C ALA A 159 1.45 10.34 7.36
N ILE A 160 0.66 9.27 7.20
CA ILE A 160 1.09 7.92 7.55
C ILE A 160 2.15 7.37 6.58
N GLU A 161 2.12 7.73 5.30
CA GLU A 161 3.18 7.38 4.33
C GLU A 161 4.54 7.97 4.72
N ASN A 162 4.57 9.16 5.34
CA ASN A 162 5.81 9.71 5.88
C ASN A 162 6.33 8.88 7.07
N VAL A 163 5.43 8.37 7.93
CA VAL A 163 5.78 7.46 9.01
C VAL A 163 6.30 6.13 8.46
N HIS A 164 5.70 5.61 7.38
CA HIS A 164 6.19 4.40 6.68
C HIS A 164 7.62 4.61 6.16
N SER A 165 7.85 5.71 5.44
CA SER A 165 9.16 6.08 4.90
C SER A 165 10.24 6.21 5.99
N GLU A 166 9.89 6.86 7.12
CA GLU A 166 10.77 6.95 8.28
C GLU A 166 11.06 5.57 8.88
N MET A 167 10.04 4.72 9.06
CA MET A 167 10.18 3.38 9.61
C MET A 167 11.11 2.51 8.77
N TYR A 168 10.94 2.50 7.44
CA TYR A 168 11.83 1.75 6.55
C TYR A 168 13.27 2.28 6.57
N SER A 169 13.43 3.59 6.65
CA SER A 169 14.75 4.22 6.78
C SER A 169 15.43 3.82 8.10
N LEU A 170 14.68 3.80 9.20
CA LEU A 170 15.16 3.37 10.51
C LEU A 170 15.53 1.87 10.51
N LEU A 171 14.74 1.01 9.87
CA LEU A 171 15.04 -0.42 9.72
C LEU A 171 16.35 -0.64 8.96
N ILE A 172 16.53 0.02 7.80
CA ILE A 172 17.78 -0.05 7.03
C ILE A 172 18.95 0.45 7.88
N ASN A 173 18.80 1.59 8.54
CA ASN A 173 19.85 2.19 9.35
C ASN A 173 20.26 1.31 10.55
N THR A 174 19.31 0.55 11.11
CA THR A 174 19.53 -0.36 12.22
C THR A 174 20.25 -1.64 11.78
N TYR A 175 19.88 -2.21 10.63
CA TYR A 175 20.38 -3.51 10.19
C TYR A 175 21.66 -3.44 9.37
N VAL A 176 21.81 -2.38 8.56
CA VAL A 176 22.92 -2.20 7.62
C VAL A 176 23.92 -1.21 8.21
N THR A 177 24.90 -1.76 8.93
CA THR A 177 25.94 -0.96 9.59
C THR A 177 27.00 -0.43 8.61
N ASP A 178 27.22 -1.13 7.50
CA ASP A 178 28.14 -0.67 6.46
C ASP A 178 27.55 0.54 5.72
N ARG A 179 28.31 1.62 5.70
CA ARG A 179 27.83 2.89 5.14
C ARG A 179 27.66 2.82 3.63
N VAL A 180 28.55 2.12 2.92
CA VAL A 180 28.52 2.03 1.46
C VAL A 180 27.32 1.19 1.02
N GLU A 181 27.08 0.06 1.68
CA GLU A 181 25.89 -0.77 1.44
C GLU A 181 24.60 0.01 1.75
N ARG A 182 24.56 0.76 2.85
CA ARG A 182 23.40 1.59 3.19
C ARG A 182 23.12 2.68 2.15
N GLU A 183 24.14 3.39 1.69
CA GLU A 183 24.02 4.38 0.61
C GLU A 183 23.56 3.71 -0.71
N PHE A 184 24.05 2.51 -1.01
CA PHE A 184 23.59 1.73 -2.17
C PHE A 184 22.09 1.39 -2.08
N LEU A 185 21.61 0.97 -0.90
CA LEU A 185 20.20 0.59 -0.69
C LEU A 185 19.27 1.82 -0.70
N PHE A 186 19.68 2.96 -0.13
CA PHE A 186 18.86 4.17 -0.19
C PHE A 186 18.72 4.73 -1.61
N ASN A 187 19.68 4.45 -2.48
CA ASN A 187 19.62 4.83 -3.89
C ASN A 187 19.05 3.71 -4.79
N ALA A 188 18.21 2.83 -4.24
CA ALA A 188 17.70 1.63 -4.93
C ALA A 188 17.06 1.87 -6.30
N ILE A 189 16.43 3.03 -6.53
CA ILE A 189 15.86 3.37 -7.84
C ILE A 189 16.96 3.41 -8.91
N GLU A 190 18.16 3.87 -8.58
CA GLU A 190 19.27 3.94 -9.52
C GLU A 190 20.19 2.72 -9.46
N THR A 191 20.26 2.06 -8.31
CA THR A 191 21.22 0.98 -8.04
C THR A 191 20.64 -0.42 -8.23
N LEU A 192 19.33 -0.62 -8.10
CA LEU A 192 18.66 -1.92 -8.18
C LEU A 192 17.69 -1.98 -9.38
N PRO A 193 18.03 -2.69 -10.47
CA PRO A 193 17.19 -2.76 -11.68
C PRO A 193 15.76 -3.24 -11.43
N CYS A 194 15.56 -4.15 -10.47
CA CYS A 194 14.23 -4.64 -10.11
C CYS A 194 13.36 -3.58 -9.41
N VAL A 195 13.97 -2.70 -8.61
CA VAL A 195 13.30 -1.56 -7.97
C VAL A 195 13.04 -0.47 -9.01
N LYS A 196 14.04 -0.15 -9.82
CA LYS A 196 13.94 0.81 -10.92
C LYS A 196 12.72 0.54 -11.82
N LYS A 197 12.56 -0.70 -12.28
CA LYS A 197 11.43 -1.06 -13.16
C LYS A 197 10.06 -0.82 -12.52
N LYS A 198 9.91 -1.09 -11.22
CA LYS A 198 8.66 -0.82 -10.49
C LYS A 198 8.44 0.68 -10.28
N ALA A 199 9.49 1.41 -9.91
CA ALA A 199 9.46 2.85 -9.73
C ALA A 199 9.09 3.58 -11.03
N GLU A 200 9.73 3.24 -12.15
CA GLU A 200 9.43 3.80 -13.47
C GLU A 200 7.97 3.56 -13.89
N TRP A 201 7.44 2.35 -13.61
CA TRP A 201 6.03 2.06 -13.87
C TRP A 201 5.10 2.95 -13.05
N ALA A 202 5.36 3.11 -11.74
CA ALA A 202 4.54 3.96 -10.87
C ALA A 202 4.61 5.44 -11.29
N MET A 203 5.82 5.97 -11.51
CA MET A 203 6.05 7.35 -11.95
C MET A 203 5.39 7.66 -13.30
N ALA A 204 5.34 6.69 -14.22
CA ALA A 204 4.66 6.85 -15.51
C ALA A 204 3.15 7.15 -15.33
N TRP A 205 2.50 6.56 -14.33
CA TRP A 205 1.09 6.85 -14.02
C TRP A 205 0.90 8.20 -13.34
N THR A 206 1.77 8.54 -12.39
CA THR A 206 1.77 9.84 -11.70
C THR A 206 1.88 10.99 -12.70
N SER A 207 2.86 10.90 -13.62
CA SER A 207 3.18 11.93 -14.62
C SER A 207 2.30 11.90 -15.87
N SER A 208 1.43 10.88 -16.04
CA SER A 208 0.61 10.74 -17.24
C SER A 208 -0.42 11.87 -17.37
N ALA A 209 -0.24 12.71 -18.38
CA ALA A 209 -1.18 13.78 -18.73
C ALA A 209 -2.46 13.27 -19.42
N SER A 210 -2.42 12.08 -20.01
CA SER A 210 -3.52 11.53 -20.83
C SER A 210 -4.37 10.46 -20.12
N ALA A 211 -3.86 9.88 -19.02
CA ALA A 211 -4.64 8.96 -18.21
C ALA A 211 -5.82 9.71 -17.55
N THR A 212 -6.93 9.01 -17.36
CA THR A 212 -8.07 9.49 -16.56
C THR A 212 -7.79 9.33 -15.07
N PHE A 213 -8.61 9.99 -14.24
CA PHE A 213 -8.56 9.78 -12.79
C PHE A 213 -8.81 8.32 -12.43
N ALA A 214 -9.79 7.67 -13.08
CA ALA A 214 -10.12 6.26 -12.87
C ALA A 214 -8.96 5.31 -13.18
N GLU A 215 -8.31 5.48 -14.35
CA GLU A 215 -7.14 4.67 -14.74
C GLU A 215 -5.98 4.85 -13.74
N ARG A 216 -5.70 6.09 -13.32
CA ARG A 216 -4.68 6.37 -12.31
C ARG A 216 -5.03 5.78 -10.95
N LEU A 217 -6.29 5.82 -10.56
CA LEU A 217 -6.75 5.28 -9.28
C LEU A 217 -6.57 3.75 -9.22
N VAL A 218 -6.86 3.05 -10.32
CA VAL A 218 -6.59 1.60 -10.44
C VAL A 218 -5.09 1.32 -10.44
N ALA A 219 -4.30 2.11 -11.17
CA ALA A 219 -2.85 1.96 -11.17
C ALA A 219 -2.26 2.16 -9.77
N PHE A 220 -2.75 3.15 -9.02
CA PHE A 220 -2.36 3.42 -7.65
C PHE A 220 -2.74 2.29 -6.69
N ALA A 221 -3.97 1.78 -6.78
CA ALA A 221 -4.38 0.60 -6.02
C ALA A 221 -3.51 -0.63 -6.32
N ALA A 222 -2.99 -0.77 -7.55
CA ALA A 222 -2.03 -1.81 -7.89
C ALA A 222 -0.65 -1.58 -7.25
N VAL A 223 -0.21 -0.33 -7.08
CA VAL A 223 1.03 -0.03 -6.33
C VAL A 223 0.86 -0.47 -4.86
N GLU A 224 -0.14 0.08 -4.17
CA GLU A 224 -0.31 -0.16 -2.73
C GLU A 224 -0.74 -1.61 -2.42
N GLY A 225 -1.60 -2.19 -3.25
CA GLY A 225 -2.12 -3.55 -3.04
C GLY A 225 -1.22 -4.64 -3.61
N ILE A 226 -0.81 -4.53 -4.88
CA ILE A 226 -0.17 -5.65 -5.60
C ILE A 226 1.36 -5.58 -5.46
N PHE A 227 1.98 -4.42 -5.68
CA PHE A 227 3.45 -4.33 -5.71
C PHE A 227 4.10 -4.62 -4.36
N PHE A 228 3.40 -4.34 -3.25
CA PHE A 228 3.86 -4.63 -1.90
C PHE A 228 3.48 -6.02 -1.37
N SER A 229 2.44 -6.66 -1.90
CA SER A 229 1.88 -7.92 -1.37
C SER A 229 2.92 -9.03 -1.16
N GLY A 230 3.80 -9.26 -2.14
CA GLY A 230 4.84 -10.30 -2.06
C GLY A 230 5.86 -10.02 -0.95
N SER A 231 6.23 -8.75 -0.78
CA SER A 231 7.14 -8.32 0.28
C SER A 231 6.50 -8.49 1.66
N PHE A 232 5.26 -8.04 1.85
CA PHE A 232 4.54 -8.23 3.12
C PHE A 232 4.41 -9.70 3.50
N ALA A 233 4.00 -10.55 2.54
CA ALA A 233 3.90 -11.99 2.77
C ALA A 233 5.24 -12.61 3.18
N SER A 234 6.35 -12.16 2.57
CA SER A 234 7.70 -12.65 2.89
C SER A 234 8.17 -12.25 4.29
N ILE A 235 7.77 -11.08 4.79
CA ILE A 235 8.10 -10.66 6.16
C ILE A 235 7.21 -11.40 7.17
N PHE A 236 5.93 -11.65 6.86
CA PHE A 236 5.08 -12.53 7.67
C PHE A 236 5.64 -13.96 7.77
N TRP A 237 6.35 -14.44 6.74
CA TRP A 237 7.08 -15.70 6.83
C TRP A 237 8.20 -15.68 7.88
N LEU A 238 8.89 -14.55 8.07
CA LEU A 238 9.86 -14.39 9.16
C LEU A 238 9.17 -14.39 10.53
N LYS A 239 8.00 -13.74 10.64
CA LYS A 239 7.17 -13.78 11.86
C LYS A 239 6.84 -15.21 12.26
N LYS A 240 6.42 -16.04 11.29
CA LYS A 240 6.13 -17.46 11.53
C LYS A 240 7.33 -18.25 12.08
N ARG A 241 8.55 -17.82 11.75
CA ARG A 241 9.80 -18.40 12.27
C ARG A 241 10.26 -17.80 13.60
N GLY A 242 9.56 -16.81 14.12
CA GLY A 242 9.91 -16.12 15.37
C GLY A 242 11.20 -15.30 15.27
N LEU A 243 11.43 -14.64 14.13
CA LEU A 243 12.61 -13.81 13.86
C LEU A 243 12.21 -12.37 13.59
N MET A 244 13.11 -11.43 13.93
CA MET A 244 12.99 -10.00 13.59
C MET A 244 11.68 -9.36 14.11
N PRO A 245 11.45 -9.39 15.44
CA PRO A 245 10.16 -8.97 16.01
C PRO A 245 9.79 -7.51 15.67
N GLY A 246 10.73 -6.58 15.67
CA GLY A 246 10.52 -5.19 15.30
C GLY A 246 10.19 -4.99 13.81
N LEU A 247 10.91 -5.67 12.91
CA LEU A 247 10.58 -5.71 11.48
C LEU A 247 9.17 -6.28 11.24
N THR A 248 8.83 -7.38 11.91
CA THR A 248 7.53 -8.03 11.69
C THR A 248 6.38 -7.24 12.29
N PHE A 249 6.59 -6.57 13.43
CA PHE A 249 5.60 -5.71 14.07
C PHE A 249 5.33 -4.46 13.23
N SER A 250 6.37 -3.73 12.80
CA SER A 250 6.20 -2.60 11.87
C SER A 250 5.51 -3.02 10.56
N ASN A 251 5.86 -4.19 10.01
CA ASN A 251 5.19 -4.74 8.83
C ASN A 251 3.69 -5.02 9.06
N GLU A 252 3.26 -5.39 10.27
CA GLU A 252 1.84 -5.53 10.58
C GLU A 252 1.08 -4.21 10.55
N LEU A 253 1.70 -3.16 11.08
CA LEU A 253 1.13 -1.81 11.07
C LEU A 253 1.02 -1.28 9.65
N ILE A 254 2.13 -1.32 8.90
CA ILE A 254 2.19 -0.81 7.52
C ILE A 254 1.25 -1.61 6.60
N SER A 255 1.27 -2.95 6.65
CA SER A 255 0.38 -3.75 5.79
C SER A 255 -1.11 -3.58 6.09
N ARG A 256 -1.47 -3.23 7.32
CA ARG A 256 -2.85 -2.83 7.67
C ARG A 256 -3.20 -1.51 7.00
N ASP A 257 -2.29 -0.54 7.04
CA ASP A 257 -2.49 0.79 6.50
C ASP A 257 -2.58 0.73 4.97
N GLU A 258 -1.67 0.02 4.28
CA GLU A 258 -1.75 -0.24 2.83
C GLU A 258 -3.04 -0.95 2.41
N GLY A 259 -3.52 -1.87 3.24
CA GLY A 259 -4.81 -2.52 3.02
C GLY A 259 -5.96 -1.52 3.02
N LEU A 260 -5.94 -0.57 3.96
CA LEU A 260 -6.94 0.49 4.05
C LEU A 260 -6.82 1.50 2.89
N HIS A 261 -5.60 1.82 2.45
CA HIS A 261 -5.38 2.71 1.30
C HIS A 261 -5.92 2.09 -0.01
N CYS A 262 -5.65 0.81 -0.23
CA CYS A 262 -6.16 0.05 -1.37
C CYS A 262 -7.71 -0.07 -1.34
N ASP A 263 -8.28 -0.37 -0.17
CA ASP A 263 -9.74 -0.39 0.02
C ASP A 263 -10.38 0.98 -0.27
N PHE A 264 -9.70 2.07 0.13
CA PHE A 264 -10.14 3.43 -0.15
C PHE A 264 -10.09 3.78 -1.64
N ALA A 265 -9.02 3.40 -2.34
CA ALA A 265 -8.95 3.55 -3.79
C ALA A 265 -10.09 2.79 -4.49
N CYS A 266 -10.41 1.58 -4.03
CA CYS A 266 -11.55 0.81 -4.54
C CYS A 266 -12.90 1.48 -4.21
N LEU A 267 -13.04 2.09 -3.04
CA LEU A 267 -14.24 2.85 -2.67
C LEU A 267 -14.44 4.06 -3.59
N LEU A 268 -13.40 4.86 -3.78
CA LEU A 268 -13.46 6.02 -4.69
C LEU A 268 -13.78 5.59 -6.12
N PHE A 269 -13.23 4.46 -6.59
CA PHE A 269 -13.55 3.93 -7.92
C PHE A 269 -15.04 3.62 -8.10
N ARG A 270 -15.74 3.17 -7.04
CA ARG A 270 -17.20 2.93 -7.07
C ARG A 270 -18.02 4.21 -7.14
N HIS A 271 -17.45 5.35 -6.74
CA HIS A 271 -18.08 6.67 -6.80
C HIS A 271 -17.83 7.39 -8.14
N ILE A 272 -17.06 6.79 -9.06
CA ILE A 272 -16.87 7.29 -10.43
C ILE A 272 -18.12 6.94 -11.26
N ILE A 273 -18.61 7.89 -12.06
CA ILE A 273 -19.74 7.67 -12.96
C ILE A 273 -19.26 6.92 -14.22
N ASN A 274 -19.92 5.81 -14.54
CA ASN A 274 -19.66 5.02 -15.76
C ASN A 274 -20.43 5.54 -16.97
#